data_AF-Q12513-F1
#
_entry.id   AF-Q12513-F1
#
_cell.length_a   1.000
_cell.length_b   1.000
_cell.length_c   1.000
_cell.angle_alpha   90.00
_cell.angle_beta   90.00
_cell.angle_gamma   90.00
#
_symmetry.space_group_name_H-M   'P 1'
#
loop_
_entity.id
_entity.type
_entity.pdbx_description
1 polymer ?
#
loop_
_entity_poly.entity_id
_entity_poly.type
_entity_poly.pdbx_seq_one_letter_code
_entity_poly.pdbx_strand_id
1 'polypeptide(L)'
;MCSAGGIRRPIQIEEFKTAISGMSDMELAQIKTEIENSINHLQRSNARLGKYIAKLEGADDRLEADDSDDLENIDSGDLALYKDSVRENEIVLNNYNERVDALEQETVYRKTGHGKSKHEVEAKDNTNKGPDVDMDNSNVDVVTPNSIFI
;
A
#
# COMPACT_ATOMS: atom_id res chain seq x y z
N MET A 1 8.27 29.32 -5.44
CA MET A 1 9.44 28.96 -4.62
C MET A 1 9.37 27.46 -4.37
N CYS A 2 10.18 26.66 -5.05
CA CYS A 2 10.21 25.20 -4.87
C CYS A 2 11.11 24.90 -3.68
N SER A 3 10.51 24.60 -2.52
CA SER A 3 11.27 24.26 -1.32
C SER A 3 11.95 22.90 -1.53
N ALA A 4 13.27 22.92 -1.50
CA ALA A 4 14.15 21.78 -1.61
C ALA A 4 13.85 20.73 -0.52
N GLY A 5 14.05 19.46 -0.89
CA GLY A 5 13.81 18.30 -0.05
C GLY A 5 14.69 18.30 1.19
N GLY A 6 14.12 18.76 2.30
CA GLY A 6 14.63 18.45 3.63
C GLY A 6 14.65 16.93 3.77
N ILE A 7 15.80 16.38 4.16
CA ILE A 7 16.07 14.95 4.36
C ILE A 7 14.81 14.26 4.88
N ARG A 8 14.06 13.60 3.97
CA ARG A 8 12.82 12.92 4.33
C ARG A 8 13.23 11.76 5.21
N ARG A 9 13.02 11.92 6.52
CA ARG A 9 13.12 10.82 7.49
C ARG A 9 12.30 9.64 6.95
N PRO A 10 12.68 8.39 7.27
CA PRO A 10 11.84 7.24 6.97
C PRO A 10 10.41 7.51 7.45
N ILE A 11 9.43 7.30 6.57
CA ILE A 11 8.01 7.53 6.87
C ILE A 11 7.63 6.61 8.02
N GLN A 12 7.17 7.20 9.12
CA GLN A 12 6.73 6.46 10.29
C GLN A 12 5.43 5.72 9.99
N ILE A 13 5.19 4.61 10.69
CA ILE A 13 4.01 3.78 10.45
C ILE A 13 2.68 4.55 10.61
N GLU A 14 2.62 5.52 11.53
CA GLU A 14 1.42 6.35 11.73
C GLU A 14 1.18 7.35 10.59
N GLU A 15 2.25 7.90 10.00
CA GLU A 15 2.16 8.73 8.79
C GLU A 15 1.69 7.90 7.60
N PHE A 16 2.19 6.66 7.50
CA PHE A 16 1.76 5.71 6.47
C PHE A 16 0.26 5.37 6.60
N LYS A 17 -0.21 5.00 7.79
CA LYS A 17 -1.64 4.76 8.09
C LYS A 17 -2.51 5.95 7.71
N THR A 18 -2.08 7.15 8.05
CA THR A 18 -2.80 8.39 7.70
C THR A 18 -2.89 8.55 6.19
N ALA A 19 -1.79 8.33 5.46
CA ALA A 19 -1.75 8.47 4.01
C ALA A 19 -2.67 7.46 3.28
N ILE A 20 -2.69 6.20 3.72
CA ILE A 20 -3.49 5.15 3.07
C ILE A 20 -5.00 5.30 3.31
N SER A 21 -5.41 5.99 4.39
CA SER A 21 -6.83 6.15 4.75
C SER A 21 -7.67 6.84 3.66
N GLY A 22 -7.05 7.69 2.83
CA GLY A 22 -7.71 8.41 1.73
C GLY A 22 -7.59 7.76 0.35
N MET A 23 -6.84 6.67 0.22
CA MET A 23 -6.58 6.01 -1.07
C MET A 23 -7.75 5.11 -1.48
N SER A 24 -7.88 4.81 -2.77
CA SER A 24 -8.84 3.83 -3.29
C SER A 24 -8.39 2.39 -3.04
N ASP A 25 -9.32 1.43 -3.07
CA ASP A 25 -8.99 0.01 -2.87
C ASP A 25 -8.01 -0.53 -3.92
N MET A 26 -8.03 0.04 -5.13
CA MET A 26 -7.09 -0.31 -6.20
C MET A 26 -5.67 0.18 -5.87
N GLU A 27 -5.54 1.41 -5.38
CA GLU A 27 -4.24 1.95 -4.95
C GLU A 27 -3.68 1.19 -3.75
N LEU A 28 -4.54 0.83 -2.78
CA LEU A 28 -4.13 0.00 -1.64
C LEU A 28 -3.62 -1.37 -2.08
N ALA A 29 -4.31 -2.03 -3.02
CA ALA A 29 -3.89 -3.30 -3.57
C ALA A 29 -2.55 -3.21 -4.32
N GLN A 30 -2.37 -2.15 -5.11
CA GLN A 30 -1.12 -1.91 -5.82
C GLN A 30 0.05 -1.71 -4.84
N ILE A 31 -0.11 -0.83 -3.84
CA ILE A 31 0.91 -0.57 -2.83
C ILE A 31 1.24 -1.86 -2.07
N LYS A 32 0.24 -2.68 -1.73
CA LYS A 32 0.47 -3.98 -1.09
C LYS A 32 1.39 -4.85 -1.93
N THR A 33 1.10 -5.02 -3.22
CA THR A 33 1.93 -5.82 -4.13
C THR A 33 3.36 -5.27 -4.25
N GLU A 34 3.52 -3.94 -4.30
CA GLU A 34 4.85 -3.31 -4.35
C GLU A 34 5.67 -3.57 -3.07
N ILE A 35 5.03 -3.50 -1.90
CA ILE A 35 5.68 -3.79 -0.62
C ILE A 35 6.03 -5.29 -0.51
N GLU A 36 5.12 -6.18 -0.89
CA GLU A 36 5.38 -7.63 -0.90
C GLU A 36 6.53 -8.01 -1.84
N ASN A 37 6.62 -7.39 -3.02
CA ASN A 37 7.75 -7.55 -3.93
C ASN A 37 9.06 -7.08 -3.29
N SER A 38 9.02 -5.97 -2.58
CA SER A 38 10.18 -5.41 -1.86
C SER A 38 10.63 -6.35 -0.73
N ILE A 39 9.70 -6.90 0.05
CA ILE A 39 9.95 -7.92 1.08
C ILE A 39 10.63 -9.14 0.45
N ASN A 40 10.03 -9.69 -0.60
CA ASN A 40 10.55 -10.88 -1.28
C ASN A 40 11.97 -10.65 -1.83
N HIS A 41 12.22 -9.48 -2.42
CA HIS A 41 13.54 -9.13 -2.93
C HIS A 41 14.58 -9.02 -1.80
N LEU A 42 14.22 -8.33 -0.71
CA LEU A 42 15.10 -8.13 0.44
C LEU A 42 15.39 -9.44 1.17
N GLN A 43 14.42 -10.33 1.30
CA GLN A 43 14.59 -11.67 1.87
C GLN A 43 15.55 -12.53 1.02
N ARG A 44 15.44 -12.51 -0.31
CA ARG A 44 16.39 -13.21 -1.19
C ARG A 44 17.80 -12.63 -1.07
N SER A 45 17.92 -11.31 -0.99
CA SER A 45 19.21 -10.64 -0.76
C SER A 45 19.82 -11.03 0.59
N ASN A 46 19.03 -11.05 1.66
CA ASN A 46 19.47 -11.49 2.98
C ASN A 46 19.85 -12.98 3.00
N ALA A 47 19.15 -13.84 2.28
CA ALA A 47 19.53 -15.24 2.15
C ALA A 47 20.91 -15.38 1.48
N ARG A 48 21.18 -14.60 0.42
CA ARG A 48 22.50 -14.58 -0.23
C ARG A 48 23.60 -14.06 0.70
N LEU A 49 23.34 -12.96 1.42
CA LEU A 49 24.24 -12.43 2.45
C LEU A 49 24.50 -13.45 3.56
N GLY A 50 23.48 -14.20 3.99
CA GLY A 50 23.61 -15.28 4.96
C GLY A 50 24.57 -16.38 4.50
N LYS A 51 24.54 -16.75 3.20
CA LYS A 51 25.51 -17.68 2.61
C LYS A 51 26.93 -17.11 2.62
N TYR A 52 27.10 -15.84 2.26
CA TYR A 52 28.39 -15.14 2.33
C TYR A 52 28.97 -15.14 3.75
N ILE A 53 28.15 -14.83 4.75
CA ILE A 53 28.53 -14.84 6.16
C ILE A 53 28.92 -16.26 6.60
N ALA A 54 28.13 -17.28 6.25
CA ALA A 54 28.41 -18.66 6.61
C ALA A 54 29.75 -19.15 6.03
N LYS A 55 30.08 -18.80 4.78
CA LYS A 55 31.38 -19.11 4.16
C LYS A 55 32.53 -18.46 4.94
N LEU A 56 32.42 -17.17 5.23
CA LEU A 56 33.45 -16.41 5.94
C LEU A 56 33.65 -16.85 7.40
N GLU A 57 32.59 -17.36 8.04
CA GLU A 57 32.66 -17.93 9.41
C GLU A 57 33.23 -19.36 9.43
N GLY A 58 33.50 -19.97 8.27
CA GLY A 58 33.96 -21.35 8.18
C GLY A 58 32.86 -22.38 8.41
N ALA A 59 31.58 -21.98 8.31
CA ALA A 59 30.42 -22.86 8.39
C ALA A 59 30.03 -23.41 7.00
N ASP A 60 31.03 -23.85 6.25
CA ASP A 60 30.94 -24.32 4.85
C ASP A 60 29.95 -25.49 4.69
N ASP A 61 29.76 -26.29 5.76
CA ASP A 61 28.80 -27.40 5.82
C ASP A 61 27.34 -26.99 5.54
N ARG A 62 27.02 -25.69 5.56
CA ARG A 62 25.67 -25.15 5.28
C ARG A 62 25.49 -24.71 3.82
N LEU A 63 26.53 -24.77 3.01
CA LEU A 63 26.52 -24.33 1.62
C LEU A 63 26.34 -25.53 0.69
N GLU A 64 25.39 -25.44 -0.25
CA GLU A 64 25.24 -26.45 -1.29
C GLU A 64 26.39 -26.29 -2.30
N ALA A 65 26.81 -27.39 -2.95
CA ALA A 65 27.94 -27.37 -3.87
C ALA A 65 27.78 -26.36 -5.03
N ASP A 66 26.54 -26.08 -5.44
CA ASP A 66 26.19 -25.08 -6.46
C ASP A 66 26.46 -23.63 -6.01
N ASP A 67 26.47 -23.38 -4.69
CA ASP A 67 26.71 -22.05 -4.16
C ASP A 67 28.20 -21.67 -4.15
N SER A 68 29.13 -22.62 -4.26
CA SER A 68 30.56 -22.35 -4.01
C SER A 68 31.20 -21.37 -5.01
N ASP A 69 30.84 -21.47 -6.30
CA ASP A 69 31.47 -20.72 -7.41
C ASP A 69 31.15 -19.22 -7.33
N ASP A 70 29.92 -18.89 -6.91
CA ASP A 70 29.43 -17.53 -6.68
C ASP A 70 30.10 -16.84 -5.47
N LEU A 71 30.83 -17.60 -4.66
CA LEU A 71 31.36 -17.18 -3.37
C LEU A 71 32.90 -17.04 -3.34
N GLU A 72 33.61 -17.22 -4.47
CA GLU A 72 35.09 -17.33 -4.48
C GLU A 72 35.84 -16.00 -4.29
N ASN A 73 35.18 -14.85 -4.44
CA ASN A 73 35.82 -13.53 -4.43
C ASN A 73 35.56 -12.69 -3.16
N ILE A 74 35.25 -13.33 -2.03
CA ILE A 74 34.82 -12.63 -0.82
C ILE A 74 35.99 -12.39 0.10
N ASP A 75 36.26 -11.12 0.44
CA ASP A 75 37.27 -10.76 1.42
C ASP A 75 36.77 -11.01 2.85
N SER A 76 37.64 -11.59 3.67
CA SER A 76 37.46 -11.73 5.12
C SER A 76 37.19 -10.40 5.83
N GLY A 77 37.65 -9.27 5.27
CA GLY A 77 37.39 -7.93 5.79
C GLY A 77 35.91 -7.52 5.75
N ASP A 78 35.09 -8.14 4.91
CA ASP A 78 33.69 -7.75 4.70
C ASP A 78 32.72 -8.41 5.70
N LEU A 79 33.18 -9.35 6.54
CA LEU A 79 32.28 -10.09 7.44
C LEU A 79 31.46 -9.18 8.34
N ALA A 80 32.10 -8.16 8.93
CA ALA A 80 31.41 -7.19 9.77
C ALA A 80 30.36 -6.40 8.98
N LEU A 81 30.71 -5.96 7.76
CA LEU A 81 29.83 -5.23 6.88
C LEU A 81 28.60 -6.05 6.48
N TYR A 82 28.77 -7.33 6.13
CA TYR A 82 27.66 -8.21 5.80
C TYR A 82 26.74 -8.46 6.99
N LYS A 83 27.31 -8.70 8.18
CA LYS A 83 26.51 -8.86 9.41
C LYS A 83 25.70 -7.60 9.73
N ASP A 84 26.32 -6.44 9.58
CA ASP A 84 25.65 -5.16 9.81
C ASP A 84 24.56 -4.90 8.77
N SER A 85 24.82 -5.23 7.50
CA SER A 85 23.85 -5.13 6.40
C SER A 85 22.63 -6.01 6.64
N VAL A 86 22.83 -7.27 7.05
CA VAL A 86 21.71 -8.18 7.37
C VAL A 86 20.88 -7.63 8.53
N ARG A 87 21.54 -7.15 9.59
CA ARG A 87 20.84 -6.57 10.75
C ARG A 87 20.02 -5.33 10.38
N GLU A 88 20.56 -4.45 9.55
CA GLU A 88 19.82 -3.27 9.07
C GLU A 88 18.65 -3.68 8.17
N ASN A 89 18.86 -4.64 7.28
CA ASN A 89 17.82 -5.17 6.42
C ASN A 89 16.67 -5.82 7.21
N GLU A 90 16.95 -6.48 8.33
CA GLU A 90 15.92 -7.01 9.24
C GLU A 90 15.03 -5.90 9.82
N ILE A 91 15.60 -4.74 10.15
CA ILE A 91 14.82 -3.56 10.59
C ILE A 91 13.91 -3.09 9.44
N VAL A 92 14.45 -3.03 8.22
CA VAL A 92 13.66 -2.65 7.04
C VAL A 92 12.54 -3.65 6.76
N LEU A 93 12.79 -4.95 6.88
CA LEU A 93 11.78 -6.00 6.73
C LEU A 93 10.66 -5.84 7.77
N ASN A 94 10.99 -5.60 9.03
CA ASN A 94 9.99 -5.34 10.07
C ASN A 94 9.12 -4.14 9.70
N ASN A 95 9.73 -3.04 9.24
CA ASN A 95 8.99 -1.86 8.80
C ASN A 95 8.08 -2.14 7.58
N TYR A 96 8.48 -3.03 6.67
CA TYR A 96 7.60 -3.42 5.55
C TYR A 96 6.44 -4.31 6.02
N ASN A 97 6.70 -5.26 6.92
CA ASN A 97 5.65 -6.10 7.50
C ASN A 97 4.59 -5.25 8.23
N GLU A 98 5.01 -4.26 9.03
CA GLU A 98 4.08 -3.31 9.68
C GLU A 98 3.19 -2.57 8.67
N ARG A 99 3.74 -2.24 7.50
CA ARG A 99 2.97 -1.57 6.43
C ARG A 99 1.99 -2.52 5.75
N VAL A 100 2.37 -3.78 5.54
CA VAL A 100 1.43 -4.81 5.05
C VAL A 100 0.28 -4.99 6.04
N ASP A 101 0.59 -5.12 7.33
CA ASP A 101 -0.42 -5.24 8.39
C ASP A 101 -1.37 -4.03 8.42
N ALA A 102 -0.84 -2.81 8.25
CA ALA A 102 -1.65 -1.60 8.18
C ALA A 102 -2.60 -1.59 6.96
N LEU A 103 -2.13 -2.04 5.79
CA LEU A 103 -2.97 -2.17 4.59
C LEU A 103 -4.07 -3.22 4.78
N GLU A 104 -3.77 -4.32 5.47
CA GLU A 104 -4.75 -5.35 5.78
C GLU A 104 -5.81 -4.85 6.77
N GLN A 105 -5.40 -4.15 7.82
CA GLN A 105 -6.31 -3.50 8.76
C GLN A 105 -7.23 -2.50 8.06
N GLU A 106 -6.69 -1.66 7.18
CA GLU A 106 -7.47 -0.69 6.39
C GLU A 106 -8.47 -1.41 5.48
N THR A 107 -8.05 -2.48 4.80
CA THR A 107 -8.92 -3.29 3.96
C THR A 107 -10.07 -3.93 4.75
N VAL A 108 -9.79 -4.44 5.95
CA VAL A 108 -10.80 -4.99 6.86
C VAL A 108 -11.75 -3.90 7.38
N TYR A 109 -11.22 -2.74 7.75
CA TYR A 109 -12.00 -1.58 8.19
C TYR A 109 -13.02 -1.14 7.12
N ARG A 110 -12.61 -1.13 5.85
CA ARG A 110 -13.50 -0.83 4.71
C ARG A 110 -14.56 -1.91 4.48
N LYS A 111 -14.16 -3.18 4.50
CA LYS A 111 -15.06 -4.34 4.29
C LYS A 111 -16.12 -4.48 5.40
N THR A 112 -15.79 -4.11 6.63
CA THR A 112 -16.73 -4.12 7.77
C THR A 112 -17.71 -2.95 7.77
N GLY A 113 -17.70 -2.10 6.73
CA GLY A 113 -18.67 -1.02 6.55
C GLY A 113 -18.33 0.29 7.26
N HIS A 114 -17.18 0.39 7.93
CA HIS A 114 -16.75 1.62 8.59
C HIS A 114 -16.09 2.62 7.63
N GLY A 115 -15.66 2.19 6.43
CA GLY A 115 -15.00 3.03 5.43
C GLY A 115 -15.92 3.83 4.50
N LYS A 116 -17.25 3.72 4.62
CA LYS A 116 -18.20 4.37 3.67
C LYS A 116 -18.57 5.82 4.00
N SER A 117 -17.99 6.43 5.02
CA SER A 117 -18.45 7.74 5.52
C SER A 117 -17.31 8.74 5.57
N LYS A 118 -16.93 9.31 4.42
CA LYS A 118 -16.27 10.64 4.38
C LYS A 118 -16.25 11.37 3.03
N HIS A 119 -16.65 10.76 1.91
CA HIS A 119 -16.57 11.44 0.59
C HIS A 119 -17.83 11.32 -0.29
N GLU A 120 -18.99 10.93 0.25
CA GLU A 120 -20.23 10.72 -0.54
C GLU A 120 -21.47 11.49 -0.01
N VAL A 121 -21.30 12.45 0.90
CA VAL A 121 -22.45 13.15 1.57
C VAL A 121 -22.62 14.62 1.15
N GLU A 122 -21.90 15.11 0.13
CA GLU A 122 -22.05 16.49 -0.37
C GLU A 122 -22.50 16.54 -1.84
N ALA A 123 -23.62 15.88 -2.15
CA ALA A 123 -24.31 16.06 -3.43
C ALA A 123 -25.79 15.67 -3.32
N LYS A 124 -26.56 16.36 -2.46
CA LYS A 124 -28.02 16.58 -2.57
C LYS A 124 -28.51 17.35 -1.36
N ASP A 125 -29.35 18.34 -1.63
CA ASP A 125 -30.21 19.09 -0.71
C ASP A 125 -29.72 20.49 -0.29
N ASN A 126 -30.00 21.46 -1.17
CA ASN A 126 -30.22 22.84 -0.79
C ASN A 126 -30.97 23.54 -1.93
N THR A 127 -32.29 23.71 -1.79
CA THR A 127 -32.96 25.03 -1.81
C THR A 127 -34.47 24.83 -1.67
N ASN A 128 -34.90 24.85 -0.42
CA ASN A 128 -36.28 25.09 -0.01
C ASN A 128 -36.59 26.59 -0.21
N LYS A 129 -37.57 26.94 -1.05
CA LYS A 129 -38.28 28.24 -1.05
C LYS A 129 -39.53 28.13 -1.92
N GLY A 130 -40.66 27.88 -1.28
CA GLY A 130 -41.98 27.97 -1.91
C GLY A 130 -42.33 29.41 -2.28
N PRO A 131 -43.19 29.57 -3.29
CA PRO A 131 -44.25 30.57 -3.24
C PRO A 131 -45.63 29.94 -3.47
N ASP A 132 -46.58 30.36 -2.63
CA ASP A 132 -48.03 30.25 -2.84
C ASP A 132 -48.42 30.64 -4.26
N VAL A 133 -49.03 29.72 -5.03
CA VAL A 133 -49.89 30.08 -6.16
C VAL A 133 -50.99 29.02 -6.31
N ASP A 134 -52.19 29.38 -5.86
CA ASP A 134 -53.48 28.77 -6.18
C ASP A 134 -53.84 29.12 -7.63
N MET A 135 -54.00 28.13 -8.51
CA MET A 135 -54.72 28.27 -9.79
C MET A 135 -55.34 26.93 -10.23
N ASP A 136 -56.62 26.85 -9.94
CA ASP A 136 -57.67 26.13 -10.65
C ASP A 136 -57.55 26.15 -12.19
N ASN A 137 -57.31 24.99 -12.82
CA ASN A 137 -58.01 24.72 -14.07
C ASN A 137 -58.13 23.22 -14.38
N SER A 138 -59.38 22.79 -14.42
CA SER A 138 -59.87 21.49 -14.87
C SER A 138 -59.79 21.35 -16.40
N ASN A 139 -59.09 20.33 -16.88
CA ASN A 139 -59.33 19.65 -18.17
C ASN A 139 -58.49 18.36 -18.11
N VAL A 140 -59.04 17.16 -17.89
CA VAL A 140 -59.81 16.36 -18.86
C VAL A 140 -59.27 16.57 -20.27
N ASP A 141 -58.25 15.81 -20.67
CA ASP A 141 -58.50 14.70 -21.59
C ASP A 141 -57.21 13.95 -22.00
N VAL A 142 -57.41 12.63 -22.14
CA VAL A 142 -56.77 11.72 -23.09
C VAL A 142 -55.32 11.28 -22.84
N VAL A 143 -55.29 10.02 -22.38
CA VAL A 143 -54.25 9.00 -22.47
C VAL A 143 -53.72 8.84 -23.91
N THR A 144 -52.40 8.82 -24.09
CA THR A 144 -51.69 7.88 -25.00
C THR A 144 -50.17 7.95 -24.76
N PRO A 145 -49.47 6.82 -24.53
CA PRO A 145 -48.01 6.81 -24.48
C PRO A 145 -47.46 6.57 -25.89
N ASN A 146 -46.78 7.56 -26.46
CA ASN A 146 -46.07 7.41 -27.73
C ASN A 146 -44.73 6.70 -27.51
N SER A 147 -44.64 5.46 -28.00
CA SER A 147 -43.40 4.81 -28.40
C SER A 147 -43.02 5.26 -29.81
N ILE A 148 -41.83 5.84 -29.98
CA ILE A 148 -41.16 6.02 -31.27
C ILE A 148 -39.97 5.05 -31.28
N PHE A 149 -40.02 4.06 -32.18
CA PHE A 149 -38.84 3.37 -32.67
C PHE A 149 -38.40 4.03 -33.99
N ILE A 150 -37.09 3.99 -34.20
CA ILE A 150 -36.32 4.53 -35.34
C ILE A 150 -36.81 3.95 -36.67
#